data_AF-A0A3C1GRA4-F1
#
_entry.id   AF-A0A3C1GRA4-F1
#
_cell.length_a   1.000
_cell.length_b   1.000
_cell.length_c   1.000
_cell.angle_alpha   90.00
_cell.angle_beta   90.00
_cell.angle_gamma   90.00
#
_symmetry.space_group_name_H-M   'P 1'
#
loop_
_entity.id
_entity.type
_entity.pdbx_description
1 polymer ?
#
loop_
_entity_poly.entity_id
_entity_poly.type
_entity_poly.pdbx_seq_one_letter_code
_entity_poly.pdbx_strand_id
1 'polypeptide(L)'
;MMTIAGQPFLTDFQTQQLINQFAQKTDLNVTQISTQQVFVLSRELLGEEQKKALDLLGVKEQTSLEAATERQIQVIVSPRFGTISPWASKATDIFNNCELKINRIERVIVYTLTLEGATEDKLPTAAERLLYDRMTQSLVYDLNDVNKLFDDEPPASLNHIDVMGAGRSALESANTTFGFALSSDDIDYLMHAYVNDLQRNPTDVELMMFAQANSEHCR
;
A
#
# COMPACT_ATOMS: atom_id res chain seq x y z
N MET A 1 -11.99 -6.45 12.23
CA MET A 1 -10.51 -6.48 12.11
C MET A 1 -9.92 -6.74 13.48
N MET A 2 -8.75 -7.39 13.58
CA MET A 2 -8.01 -7.60 14.83
C MET A 2 -6.54 -7.22 14.63
N THR A 3 -5.88 -6.72 15.67
CA THR A 3 -4.43 -6.47 15.68
C THR A 3 -3.72 -7.36 16.69
N ILE A 4 -2.56 -7.91 16.32
CA ILE A 4 -1.68 -8.68 17.19
C ILE A 4 -0.33 -7.97 17.25
N ALA A 5 0.09 -7.57 18.46
CA ALA A 5 1.40 -6.99 18.69
C ALA A 5 2.50 -8.04 18.55
N GLY A 6 3.56 -7.71 17.82
CA GLY A 6 4.67 -8.60 17.51
C GLY A 6 5.98 -8.21 18.21
N GLN A 7 7.07 -8.82 17.75
CA GLN A 7 8.42 -8.55 18.25
C GLN A 7 9.00 -7.26 17.65
N PRO A 8 10.11 -6.74 18.21
CA PRO A 8 10.84 -5.63 17.59
C PRO A 8 11.17 -5.88 16.11
N PHE A 9 11.08 -4.83 15.29
CA PHE A 9 11.33 -4.94 13.84
C PHE A 9 12.80 -4.68 13.48
N LEU A 10 13.36 -3.58 13.96
CA LEU A 10 14.74 -3.21 13.72
C LEU A 10 15.68 -3.82 14.75
N THR A 11 16.87 -4.18 14.29
CA THR A 11 18.02 -4.49 15.16
C THR A 11 18.58 -3.22 15.78
N ASP A 12 19.38 -3.36 16.86
CA ASP A 12 20.04 -2.23 17.52
C ASP A 12 20.91 -1.41 16.54
N PHE A 13 21.63 -2.10 15.65
CA PHE A 13 22.45 -1.46 14.63
C PHE A 13 21.62 -0.61 13.65
N GLN A 14 20.52 -1.16 13.13
CA GLN A 14 19.63 -0.42 12.23
C GLN A 14 18.96 0.76 12.93
N THR A 15 18.60 0.58 14.21
CA THR A 15 18.03 1.62 15.06
C THR A 15 19.01 2.77 15.22
N GLN A 16 20.28 2.48 15.55
CA GLN A 16 21.31 3.51 15.68
C GLN A 16 21.60 4.21 14.35
N GLN A 17 21.62 3.48 13.23
CA GLN A 17 21.75 4.09 11.90
C GLN A 17 20.60 5.04 11.60
N LEU A 18 19.37 4.67 11.94
CA LEU A 18 18.20 5.51 11.72
C LEU A 18 18.28 6.78 12.58
N ILE A 19 18.60 6.66 13.88
CA ILE A 19 18.82 7.82 14.78
C ILE A 19 19.86 8.77 14.18
N ASN A 20 20.99 8.25 13.71
CA ASN A 20 22.03 9.07 13.07
C ASN A 20 21.52 9.77 11.79
N GLN A 21 20.64 9.13 11.01
CA GLN A 21 20.02 9.77 9.85
C GLN A 21 19.07 10.90 10.23
N PHE A 22 18.29 10.74 11.31
CA PHE A 22 17.45 11.81 11.84
C PHE A 22 18.30 13.03 12.23
N ALA A 23 19.38 12.81 12.98
CA ALA A 23 20.29 13.88 13.39
C ALA A 23 20.99 14.60 12.22
N GLN A 24 21.20 13.92 11.09
CA GLN A 24 21.89 14.50 9.92
C GLN A 24 20.94 15.19 8.93
N LYS A 25 19.70 14.71 8.82
CA LYS A 25 18.77 15.10 7.74
C LYS A 25 17.57 15.89 8.23
N THR A 26 17.41 16.06 9.54
CA THR A 26 16.25 16.73 10.14
C THR A 26 16.70 17.57 11.34
N ASP A 27 15.90 18.55 11.72
CA ASP A 27 16.10 19.35 12.93
C ASP A 27 15.53 18.67 14.19
N LEU A 28 15.08 17.41 14.08
CA LEU A 28 14.56 16.65 15.20
C LEU A 28 15.68 15.98 15.99
N ASN A 29 15.69 16.25 17.29
CA ASN A 29 16.59 15.58 18.22
C ASN A 29 15.96 14.27 18.73
N VAL A 30 16.09 13.20 17.92
CA VAL A 30 15.62 11.85 18.26
C VAL A 30 16.69 11.14 19.09
N THR A 31 16.40 10.82 20.35
CA THR A 31 17.35 10.16 21.26
C THR A 31 17.22 8.64 21.29
N GLN A 32 16.02 8.14 21.01
CA GLN A 32 15.74 6.71 20.97
C GLN A 32 14.66 6.41 19.94
N ILE A 33 14.76 5.25 19.29
CA ILE A 33 13.71 4.70 18.44
C ILE A 33 13.43 3.28 18.91
N SER A 34 12.18 3.00 19.27
CA SER A 34 11.67 1.64 19.44
C SER A 34 10.85 1.27 18.22
N THR A 35 10.86 0.00 17.83
CA THR A 35 10.01 -0.50 16.74
C THR A 35 9.31 -1.77 17.15
N GLN A 36 8.09 -1.97 16.65
CA GLN A 36 7.34 -3.20 16.85
C GLN A 36 6.65 -3.60 15.56
N GLN A 37 6.71 -4.87 15.19
CA GLN A 37 5.85 -5.40 14.14
C GLN A 37 4.43 -5.53 14.69
N VAL A 38 3.42 -5.13 13.93
CA VAL A 38 2.02 -5.39 14.27
C VAL A 38 1.37 -6.14 13.12
N PHE A 39 0.67 -7.21 13.44
CA PHE A 39 -0.07 -8.01 12.48
C PHE A 39 -1.52 -7.59 12.50
N VAL A 40 -2.06 -7.29 11.31
CA VAL A 40 -3.43 -6.83 11.13
C VAL A 40 -4.21 -7.92 10.41
N LEU A 41 -5.27 -8.40 11.03
CA LEU A 41 -6.05 -9.54 10.58
C LEU A 41 -7.44 -9.08 10.12
N SER A 42 -7.89 -9.59 8.97
CA SER A 42 -9.17 -9.21 8.37
C SER A 42 -10.39 -9.56 9.24
N ARG A 43 -10.24 -10.46 10.22
CA ARG A 43 -11.27 -10.82 11.19
C ARG A 43 -10.68 -11.05 12.58
N GLU A 44 -11.56 -11.10 13.57
CA GLU A 44 -11.20 -11.53 14.91
C GLU A 44 -11.01 -13.05 14.96
N LEU A 45 -10.02 -13.47 15.76
CA LEU A 45 -9.72 -14.85 16.10
C LEU A 45 -9.84 -14.96 17.62
N LEU A 46 -10.56 -15.97 18.10
CA LEU A 46 -10.86 -16.12 19.52
C LEU A 46 -10.48 -17.52 20.02
N GLY A 47 -10.15 -17.62 21.31
CA GLY A 47 -9.86 -18.90 21.96
C GLY A 47 -8.69 -19.64 21.31
N GLU A 48 -8.93 -20.87 20.87
CA GLU A 48 -7.90 -21.71 20.24
C GLU A 48 -7.40 -21.16 18.89
N GLU A 49 -8.24 -20.44 18.13
CA GLU A 49 -7.79 -19.79 16.89
C GLU A 49 -6.75 -18.70 17.19
N GLN A 50 -6.95 -17.94 18.25
CA GLN A 50 -6.02 -16.87 18.66
C GLN A 50 -4.68 -17.45 19.09
N LYS A 51 -4.67 -18.52 19.89
CA LYS A 51 -3.44 -19.21 20.31
C LYS A 51 -2.67 -19.74 19.09
N LYS A 52 -3.37 -20.39 18.16
CA LYS A 52 -2.77 -20.89 16.92
C LYS A 52 -2.19 -19.77 16.06
N ALA A 53 -2.86 -18.62 15.98
CA ALA A 53 -2.34 -17.44 15.28
C ALA A 53 -1.07 -16.89 15.95
N LEU A 54 -1.05 -16.79 17.29
CA LEU A 54 0.13 -16.37 18.04
C LEU A 54 1.32 -17.32 17.78
N ASP A 55 1.09 -18.63 17.80
CA ASP A 55 2.11 -19.64 17.51
C ASP A 55 2.65 -19.51 16.08
N LEU A 56 1.78 -19.37 15.07
CA LEU A 56 2.17 -19.18 13.67
C LEU A 56 2.97 -17.89 13.45
N LEU A 57 2.67 -16.83 14.21
CA LEU A 57 3.36 -15.55 14.16
C LEU A 57 4.63 -15.52 15.02
N GLY A 58 4.89 -16.56 15.82
CA GLY A 58 6.00 -16.59 16.78
C GLY A 58 5.88 -15.54 17.88
N VAL A 59 4.65 -15.18 18.27
CA VAL A 59 4.34 -14.14 19.24
C VAL A 59 3.94 -14.77 20.57
N LYS A 60 4.46 -14.24 21.67
CA LYS A 60 4.03 -14.65 23.02
C LYS A 60 2.73 -13.94 23.41
N GLU A 61 1.84 -14.62 24.12
CA GLU A 61 0.54 -14.08 24.52
C GLU A 61 0.61 -12.78 25.34
N GLN A 62 1.71 -12.55 26.07
CA GLN A 62 1.92 -11.31 26.84
C GLN A 62 2.45 -10.13 25.99
N THR A 63 2.71 -10.34 24.71
CA THR A 63 3.21 -9.28 23.82
C THR A 63 2.09 -8.28 23.60
N SER A 64 2.32 -7.02 24.01
CA SER A 64 1.37 -5.92 23.85
C SER A 64 2.04 -4.78 23.10
N LEU A 65 1.21 -3.97 22.43
CA LEU A 65 1.70 -2.77 21.76
C LEU A 65 2.00 -1.70 22.82
N GLU A 66 3.21 -1.17 22.77
CA GLU A 66 3.62 -0.07 23.64
C GLU A 66 2.94 1.22 23.18
N ALA A 67 2.19 1.85 24.09
CA ALA A 67 1.64 3.18 23.85
C ALA A 67 2.76 4.23 23.96
N ALA A 68 2.67 5.28 23.14
CA ALA A 68 3.56 6.43 23.28
C ALA A 68 3.37 7.10 24.65
N THR A 69 4.48 7.43 25.30
CA THR A 69 4.51 8.21 26.55
C THR A 69 4.85 9.68 26.30
N GLU A 70 4.97 10.49 27.36
CA GLU A 70 5.40 11.88 27.22
C GLU A 70 6.74 11.97 26.45
N ARG A 71 6.81 12.91 25.50
CA ARG A 71 7.95 13.12 24.59
C ARG A 71 8.18 12.01 23.55
N GLN A 72 7.21 11.13 23.36
CA GLN A 72 7.24 10.15 22.29
C GLN A 72 6.20 10.45 21.23
N ILE A 73 6.56 10.18 19.98
CA ILE A 73 5.65 10.17 18.84
C ILE A 73 5.63 8.79 18.22
N GLN A 74 4.41 8.28 18.00
CA GLN A 74 4.19 6.98 17.39
C GLN A 74 3.73 7.15 15.95
N VAL A 75 4.34 6.37 15.06
CA VAL A 75 4.12 6.42 13.62
C VAL A 75 4.02 4.99 13.10
N ILE A 76 3.00 4.72 12.30
CA ILE A 76 2.74 3.40 11.75
C ILE A 76 3.05 3.42 10.26
N VAL A 77 3.96 2.55 9.85
CA VAL A 77 4.32 2.32 8.46
C VAL A 77 3.66 1.03 7.97
N SER A 78 2.81 1.15 6.97
CA SER A 78 2.11 0.04 6.32
C SER A 78 2.57 -0.13 4.88
N PRO A 79 2.26 -1.24 4.21
CA PRO A 79 2.20 -1.25 2.75
C PRO A 79 1.30 -0.14 2.23
N ARG A 80 1.56 0.32 1.01
CA ARG A 80 0.77 1.36 0.38
C ARG A 80 -0.70 0.93 0.28
N PHE A 81 -1.64 1.80 0.65
CA PHE A 81 -3.06 1.51 0.50
C PHE A 81 -3.40 1.17 -0.95
N GLY A 82 -4.27 0.18 -1.15
CA GLY A 82 -4.55 -0.41 -2.47
C GLY A 82 -3.54 -1.45 -2.93
N THR A 83 -2.55 -1.83 -2.10
CA THR A 83 -1.59 -2.90 -2.41
C THR A 83 -1.69 -4.05 -1.42
N ILE A 84 -1.24 -5.24 -1.85
CA ILE A 84 -1.08 -6.43 -1.02
C ILE A 84 0.40 -6.78 -0.96
N SER A 85 0.97 -6.87 0.24
CA SER A 85 2.39 -7.21 0.36
C SER A 85 2.65 -8.68 0.02
N PRO A 86 3.83 -9.04 -0.52
CA PRO A 86 4.19 -10.45 -0.69
C PRO A 86 4.20 -11.24 0.63
N TRP A 87 4.43 -10.56 1.76
CA TRP A 87 4.32 -11.15 3.08
C TRP A 87 2.86 -11.53 3.39
N ALA A 88 1.90 -10.65 3.09
CA ALA A 88 0.48 -10.90 3.30
C ALA A 88 -0.02 -12.10 2.53
N SER A 89 0.34 -12.26 1.25
CA SER A 89 -0.05 -13.42 0.45
C SER A 89 0.43 -14.73 1.11
N LYS A 90 1.73 -14.80 1.46
CA LYS A 90 2.30 -16.01 2.07
C LYS A 90 1.74 -16.29 3.47
N ALA A 91 1.57 -15.27 4.29
CA ALA A 91 1.05 -15.41 5.64
C ALA A 91 -0.43 -15.84 5.61
N THR A 92 -1.22 -15.28 4.69
CA THR A 92 -2.61 -15.69 4.46
C THR A 92 -2.69 -17.15 4.02
N ASP A 93 -1.81 -17.60 3.11
CA ASP A 93 -1.74 -19.01 2.69
C ASP A 93 -1.37 -19.94 3.85
N ILE A 94 -0.36 -19.57 4.67
CA ILE A 94 0.04 -20.33 5.85
C ILE A 94 -1.13 -20.49 6.82
N PHE A 95 -1.84 -19.39 7.13
CA PHE A 95 -3.00 -19.41 8.02
C PHE A 95 -4.08 -20.37 7.47
N ASN A 96 -4.42 -20.25 6.19
CA ASN A 96 -5.44 -21.08 5.56
C ASN A 96 -5.05 -22.57 5.46
N ASN A 97 -3.77 -22.87 5.24
CA ASN A 97 -3.22 -24.23 5.22
C ASN A 97 -3.18 -24.86 6.63
N CYS A 98 -3.03 -24.02 7.65
CA CYS A 98 -3.17 -24.41 9.04
C CYS A 98 -4.64 -24.34 9.51
N GLU A 99 -5.62 -24.45 8.61
CA GLU A 99 -7.06 -24.49 8.92
C GLU A 99 -7.60 -23.25 9.64
N LEU A 100 -6.83 -22.16 9.67
CA LEU A 100 -7.24 -20.89 10.25
C LEU A 100 -7.73 -20.00 9.12
N LYS A 101 -9.05 -20.07 8.86
CA LYS A 101 -9.66 -19.38 7.72
C LYS A 101 -9.60 -17.86 7.91
N ILE A 102 -8.95 -17.18 6.97
CA ILE A 102 -8.80 -15.73 6.96
C ILE A 102 -8.68 -15.23 5.52
N ASN A 103 -9.30 -14.08 5.23
CA ASN A 103 -9.24 -13.48 3.89
C ASN A 103 -7.87 -12.83 3.64
N ARG A 104 -7.36 -12.14 4.66
CA ARG A 104 -6.06 -11.47 4.58
C ARG A 104 -5.49 -11.22 5.97
N ILE A 105 -4.18 -11.38 6.08
CA ILE A 105 -3.35 -10.85 7.16
C ILE A 105 -2.30 -9.92 6.55
N GLU A 106 -2.02 -8.81 7.20
CA GLU A 106 -0.99 -7.86 6.79
C GLU A 106 -0.04 -7.55 7.94
N ARG A 107 1.18 -7.11 7.63
CA ARG A 107 2.16 -6.68 8.63
C ARG A 107 2.48 -5.21 8.46
N VAL A 108 2.38 -4.46 9.56
CA VAL A 108 2.79 -3.06 9.66
C VAL A 108 3.91 -2.92 10.69
N ILE A 109 4.60 -1.78 10.67
CA ILE A 109 5.67 -1.45 11.61
C ILE A 109 5.24 -0.23 12.39
N VAL A 110 5.24 -0.33 13.70
CA VAL A 110 5.03 0.80 14.60
C VAL A 110 6.40 1.30 15.03
N TYR A 111 6.69 2.56 14.73
CA TYR A 111 7.86 3.29 15.21
C TYR A 111 7.43 4.17 16.37
N THR A 112 8.14 4.08 17.49
CA THR A 112 8.00 4.99 18.62
C THR A 112 9.30 5.77 18.78
N LEU A 113 9.28 7.07 18.47
CA LEU A 113 10.45 7.94 18.51
C LEU A 113 10.41 8.77 19.79
N THR A 114 11.48 8.74 20.58
CA THR A 114 11.67 9.61 21.74
C THR A 114 12.39 10.89 21.30
N LEU A 115 11.77 12.05 21.56
CA LEU A 115 12.27 13.36 21.16
C LEU A 115 12.76 14.17 22.37
N GLU A 116 13.87 14.89 22.21
CA GLU A 116 14.24 15.97 23.14
C GLU A 116 13.51 17.26 22.77
N GLY A 117 12.42 17.57 23.48
CA GLY A 117 11.65 18.80 23.29
C GLY A 117 10.15 18.58 23.31
N ALA A 118 9.40 19.56 22.80
CA ALA A 118 7.97 19.41 22.61
C ALA A 118 7.70 18.42 21.46
N THR A 119 6.83 17.45 21.70
CA THR A 119 6.25 16.62 20.65
C THR A 119 5.14 17.38 19.96
N GLU A 120 5.27 17.59 18.66
CA GLU A 120 4.12 17.94 17.83
C GLU A 120 3.27 16.70 17.55
N ASP A 121 2.04 16.88 17.07
CA ASP A 121 1.14 15.77 16.72
C ASP A 121 1.66 14.95 15.53
N LYS A 122 2.51 15.55 14.68
CA LYS A 122 3.05 14.93 13.47
C LYS A 122 4.53 15.26 13.29
N LEU A 123 5.25 14.34 12.64
CA LEU A 123 6.61 14.59 12.19
C LEU A 123 6.61 15.51 10.96
N PRO A 124 7.63 16.36 10.79
CA PRO A 124 7.88 17.05 9.54
C PRO A 124 8.04 16.06 8.38
N THR A 125 7.61 16.42 7.17
CA THR A 125 7.67 15.53 5.98
C THR A 125 9.07 14.99 5.69
N ALA A 126 10.13 15.77 5.96
CA ALA A 126 11.51 15.30 5.79
C ALA A 126 11.87 14.14 6.74
N ALA A 127 11.34 14.17 7.97
CA ALA A 127 11.49 13.14 8.98
C ALA A 127 10.64 11.90 8.66
N GLU A 128 9.38 12.09 8.24
CA GLU A 128 8.52 10.99 7.78
C GLU A 128 9.20 10.18 6.67
N ARG A 129 9.82 10.84 5.69
CA ARG A 129 10.51 10.19 4.56
C ARG A 129 11.70 9.33 4.95
N LEU A 130 12.18 9.40 6.19
CA LEU A 130 13.23 8.50 6.70
C LEU A 130 12.66 7.16 7.20
N LEU A 131 11.37 7.09 7.49
CA LEU A 131 10.72 5.93 8.11
C LEU A 131 10.14 4.94 7.11
N TYR A 132 9.86 5.36 5.88
CA TYR A 132 9.18 4.53 4.89
C TYR A 132 9.64 4.78 3.46
N ASP A 133 9.44 3.78 2.59
CA ASP A 133 9.58 3.91 1.15
C ASP A 133 8.30 4.48 0.53
N ARG A 134 8.39 5.71 0.01
CA ARG A 134 7.26 6.42 -0.61
C ARG A 134 6.60 5.70 -1.80
N MET A 135 7.29 4.78 -2.45
CA MET A 135 6.78 4.06 -3.62
C MET A 135 5.89 2.89 -3.21
N THR A 136 6.22 2.23 -2.09
CA THR A 136 5.65 0.94 -1.70
C THR A 136 4.94 0.94 -0.36
N GLN A 137 5.12 1.99 0.46
CA GLN A 137 4.59 2.08 1.81
C GLN A 137 3.77 3.36 2.02
N SER A 138 3.01 3.38 3.11
CA SER A 138 2.25 4.53 3.60
C SER A 138 2.51 4.73 5.09
N LEU A 139 2.28 5.95 5.56
CA LEU A 139 2.55 6.36 6.93
C LEU A 139 1.27 6.95 7.52
N VAL A 140 0.88 6.48 8.70
CA VAL A 140 -0.28 6.95 9.48
C VAL A 140 0.10 7.12 10.94
N TYR A 141 -0.67 7.91 11.68
CA TYR A 141 -0.41 8.22 13.10
C TYR A 141 -1.37 7.49 14.05
N ASP A 142 -2.53 7.06 13.56
CA ASP A 142 -3.45 6.19 14.28
C ASP A 142 -3.35 4.76 13.73
N LEU A 143 -3.15 3.78 14.61
CA LEU A 143 -3.15 2.38 14.21
C LEU A 143 -4.49 1.98 13.57
N ASN A 144 -5.62 2.60 13.94
CA ASN A 144 -6.91 2.32 13.33
C ASN A 144 -6.97 2.69 11.85
N ASP A 145 -6.15 3.62 11.36
CA ASP A 145 -6.11 3.97 9.94
C ASP A 145 -5.61 2.81 9.06
N VAL A 146 -4.91 1.82 9.63
CA VAL A 146 -4.48 0.63 8.88
C VAL A 146 -5.65 -0.28 8.46
N ASN A 147 -6.86 -0.06 8.98
CA ASN A 147 -8.07 -0.70 8.46
C ASN A 147 -8.23 -0.50 6.95
N LYS A 148 -7.77 0.64 6.41
CA LYS A 148 -7.82 0.98 4.98
C LYS A 148 -7.01 0.03 4.10
N LEU A 149 -6.14 -0.80 4.69
CA LEU A 149 -5.46 -1.88 3.97
C LEU A 149 -6.45 -2.94 3.46
N PHE A 150 -7.64 -3.03 4.06
CA PHE A 150 -8.69 -4.01 3.76
C PHE A 150 -9.92 -3.38 3.11
N ASP A 151 -9.83 -2.14 2.64
CA ASP A 151 -10.91 -1.51 1.91
C ASP A 151 -11.12 -2.26 0.57
N ASP A 152 -12.30 -2.85 0.42
CA ASP A 152 -12.76 -3.48 -0.82
C ASP A 152 -13.64 -2.47 -1.57
N GLU A 153 -13.18 -2.02 -2.73
CA GLU A 153 -13.99 -1.20 -3.64
C GLU A 153 -14.82 -2.10 -4.57
N PRO A 154 -16.08 -1.71 -4.88
CA PRO A 154 -16.86 -2.42 -5.88
C PRO A 154 -16.15 -2.36 -7.24
N PRO A 155 -16.31 -3.38 -8.10
CA PRO A 155 -15.74 -3.36 -9.44
C PRO A 155 -16.12 -2.08 -10.21
N ALA A 156 -15.13 -1.41 -10.79
CA ALA A 156 -15.35 -0.23 -11.62
C ALA A 156 -16.16 -0.58 -12.88
N SER A 157 -16.96 0.38 -13.36
CA SER A 157 -17.72 0.23 -14.61
C SER A 157 -16.81 0.31 -15.83
N LEU A 158 -17.16 -0.43 -16.89
CA LEU A 158 -16.48 -0.40 -18.18
C LEU A 158 -16.70 0.95 -18.87
N ASN A 159 -15.64 1.60 -19.37
CA ASN A 159 -15.76 2.87 -20.06
C ASN A 159 -15.81 2.67 -21.58
N HIS A 160 -16.69 3.40 -22.25
CA HIS A 160 -16.77 3.46 -23.71
C HIS A 160 -16.29 4.82 -24.21
N ILE A 161 -15.37 4.82 -25.18
CA ILE A 161 -14.83 6.05 -25.76
C ILE A 161 -15.66 6.43 -26.98
N ASP A 162 -16.27 7.63 -26.95
CA ASP A 162 -17.26 8.03 -27.95
C ASP A 162 -16.66 8.50 -29.29
N VAL A 163 -16.01 7.59 -30.02
CA VAL A 163 -15.47 7.85 -31.35
C VAL A 163 -16.55 7.98 -32.41
N MET A 164 -17.74 7.40 -32.20
CA MET A 164 -18.88 7.51 -33.12
C MET A 164 -19.53 8.91 -33.05
N GLY A 165 -19.64 9.49 -31.85
CA GLY A 165 -20.21 10.83 -31.65
C GLY A 165 -19.20 11.96 -31.69
N ALA A 166 -18.10 11.83 -30.95
CA ALA A 166 -17.06 12.88 -30.83
C ALA A 166 -15.83 12.64 -31.73
N GLY A 167 -15.84 11.59 -32.55
CA GLY A 167 -14.82 11.36 -33.56
C GLY A 167 -13.42 11.17 -32.97
N ARG A 168 -12.42 11.55 -33.76
CA ARG A 168 -10.98 11.46 -33.40
C ARG A 168 -10.65 12.13 -32.07
N SER A 169 -11.31 13.24 -31.74
CA SER A 169 -11.06 13.98 -30.50
C SER A 169 -11.33 13.16 -29.23
N ALA A 170 -12.30 12.24 -29.29
CA ALA A 170 -12.59 11.34 -28.18
C ALA A 170 -11.40 10.40 -27.91
N LEU A 171 -10.79 9.89 -28.99
CA LEU A 171 -9.65 8.98 -28.91
C LEU A 171 -8.37 9.70 -28.49
N GLU A 172 -8.14 10.93 -28.95
CA GLU A 172 -7.01 11.77 -28.51
C GLU A 172 -7.10 12.13 -27.02
N SER A 173 -8.31 12.47 -26.55
CA SER A 173 -8.58 12.72 -25.13
C SER A 173 -8.36 11.46 -24.30
N ALA A 174 -8.85 10.31 -24.77
CA ALA A 174 -8.64 9.02 -24.10
C ALA A 174 -7.14 8.63 -24.06
N ASN A 175 -6.42 8.82 -25.17
CA ASN A 175 -4.97 8.58 -25.25
C ASN A 175 -4.20 9.35 -24.16
N THR A 176 -4.55 10.61 -23.96
CA THR A 176 -3.93 11.46 -22.92
C THR A 176 -4.34 11.04 -21.52
N THR A 177 -5.64 10.80 -21.31
CA THR A 177 -6.22 10.50 -19.98
C THR A 177 -5.74 9.17 -19.44
N PHE A 178 -5.72 8.13 -20.27
CA PHE A 178 -5.33 6.78 -19.89
C PHE A 178 -3.84 6.48 -20.16
N GLY A 179 -3.11 7.40 -20.80
CA GLY A 179 -1.69 7.24 -21.08
C GLY A 179 -1.38 6.10 -22.05
N PHE A 180 -2.22 5.91 -23.08
CA PHE A 180 -2.03 4.83 -24.05
C PHE A 180 -0.77 5.01 -24.92
N ALA A 181 -0.26 6.24 -25.06
CA ALA A 181 0.90 6.56 -25.89
C ALA A 181 0.76 6.17 -27.37
N LEU A 182 -0.47 6.25 -27.91
CA LEU A 182 -0.78 5.99 -29.31
C LEU A 182 -0.15 7.06 -30.22
N SER A 183 0.45 6.62 -31.32
CA SER A 183 0.90 7.52 -32.39
C SER A 183 -0.28 8.04 -33.22
N SER A 184 -0.02 9.02 -34.09
CA SER A 184 -1.06 9.51 -35.02
C SER A 184 -1.56 8.40 -35.95
N ASP A 185 -0.67 7.53 -36.42
CA ASP A 185 -1.02 6.42 -37.30
C ASP A 185 -1.86 5.36 -36.57
N ASP A 186 -1.58 5.11 -35.29
CA ASP A 186 -2.38 4.21 -34.45
C ASP A 186 -3.81 4.75 -34.25
N ILE A 187 -3.92 6.06 -34.00
CA ILE A 187 -5.22 6.74 -33.88
C ILE A 187 -5.99 6.63 -35.19
N ASP A 188 -5.34 6.85 -36.34
CA ASP A 188 -5.97 6.73 -37.65
C ASP A 188 -6.45 5.30 -37.94
N TYR A 189 -5.63 4.31 -37.61
CA TYR A 189 -6.00 2.90 -37.71
C TYR A 189 -7.23 2.56 -36.83
N LEU A 190 -7.22 2.98 -35.57
CA LEU A 190 -8.32 2.72 -34.64
C LEU A 190 -9.60 3.45 -35.05
N MET A 191 -9.50 4.68 -35.55
CA MET A 191 -10.64 5.41 -36.10
C MET A 191 -11.26 4.66 -37.28
N HIS A 192 -10.44 4.16 -38.21
CA HIS A 192 -10.94 3.35 -39.32
C HIS A 192 -11.64 2.08 -38.81
N ALA A 193 -10.96 1.32 -37.95
CA ALA A 193 -11.47 0.05 -37.45
C ALA A 193 -12.79 0.21 -36.70
N TYR A 194 -12.89 1.16 -35.77
CA TYR A 194 -14.08 1.31 -34.92
C TYR A 194 -15.23 2.07 -35.58
N VAL A 195 -14.94 3.08 -36.40
CA VAL A 195 -16.00 3.88 -37.04
C VAL A 195 -16.47 3.25 -38.35
N ASN A 196 -15.55 2.77 -39.20
CA ASN A 196 -15.91 2.30 -40.53
C ASN A 196 -16.25 0.81 -40.55
N ASP A 197 -15.41 -0.02 -39.92
CA ASP A 197 -15.54 -1.48 -40.03
C ASP A 197 -16.48 -2.06 -38.95
N LEU A 198 -16.28 -1.68 -37.69
CA LEU A 198 -17.04 -2.21 -36.54
C LEU A 198 -18.29 -1.41 -36.20
N GLN A 199 -18.35 -0.14 -36.59
CA GLN A 199 -19.47 0.78 -36.37
C GLN A 199 -19.91 0.87 -34.90
N ARG A 200 -18.96 0.91 -33.96
CA ARG A 200 -19.23 1.03 -32.52
C ARG A 200 -18.11 1.75 -31.79
N ASN A 201 -18.43 2.23 -30.59
CA ASN A 201 -17.43 2.78 -29.69
C ASN A 201 -16.52 1.67 -29.11
N PRO A 202 -15.19 1.87 -29.09
CA PRO A 202 -14.27 1.01 -28.35
C PRO A 202 -14.45 1.17 -26.85
N THR A 203 -14.09 0.13 -26.11
CA THR A 203 -13.92 0.21 -24.66
C THR A 203 -12.51 0.67 -24.30
N ASP A 204 -12.35 1.23 -23.10
CA ASP A 204 -11.03 1.57 -22.54
C ASP A 204 -10.08 0.37 -22.48
N VAL A 205 -10.57 -0.81 -22.13
CA VAL A 205 -9.78 -2.07 -22.09
C VAL A 205 -9.33 -2.50 -23.48
N GLU A 206 -10.18 -2.37 -24.51
CA GLU A 206 -9.81 -2.68 -25.89
C GLU A 206 -8.67 -1.77 -26.38
N LEU A 207 -8.74 -0.48 -26.07
CA LEU A 207 -7.70 0.49 -26.42
C LEU A 207 -6.41 0.27 -25.63
N MET A 208 -6.51 -0.04 -24.33
CA MET A 208 -5.36 -0.39 -23.51
C MET A 208 -4.65 -1.63 -24.05
N MET A 209 -5.41 -2.67 -24.41
CA MET A 209 -4.86 -3.89 -25.01
C MET A 209 -4.12 -3.59 -26.32
N PHE A 210 -4.73 -2.81 -27.21
CA PHE A 210 -4.09 -2.39 -28.46
C PHE A 210 -2.79 -1.62 -28.20
N ALA A 211 -2.82 -0.65 -27.29
CA ALA A 211 -1.68 0.18 -26.95
C ALA A 211 -0.49 -0.63 -26.40
N GLN A 212 -0.75 -1.57 -25.48
CA GLN A 212 0.30 -2.41 -24.92
C GLN A 212 0.92 -3.32 -25.99
N ALA A 213 0.09 -3.96 -26.83
CA ALA A 213 0.54 -4.87 -27.88
C ALA A 213 1.37 -4.17 -28.97
N ASN A 214 1.12 -2.88 -29.23
CA ASN A 214 1.81 -2.11 -30.27
C ASN A 214 2.87 -1.14 -29.71
N SER A 215 3.16 -1.20 -28.41
CA SER A 215 4.25 -0.42 -27.81
C SER A 215 5.61 -0.84 -28.38
N GLU A 216 6.57 0.08 -28.46
CA GLU A 216 7.93 -0.20 -28.96
C GLU A 216 8.61 -1.34 -28.19
N HIS A 217 8.32 -1.50 -26.91
CA HIS A 217 8.86 -2.58 -26.09
C HIS A 217 8.32 -3.97 -26.49
N CYS A 218 7.11 -4.04 -27.04
CA CYS A 218 6.45 -5.30 -27.40
C CYS A 218 6.55 -5.67 -28.89
N ARG A 219 6.91 -4.71 -29.74
CA ARG A 219 7.00 -4.85 -31.19
C ARG A 219 8.39 -5.27 -31.66
#